data_AF-A0A6L6C2Y6-F1
#
_entry.id   AF-A0A6L6C2Y6-F1
#
_cell.length_a   1.000
_cell.length_b   1.000
_cell.length_c   1.000
_cell.angle_alpha   90.00
_cell.angle_beta   90.00
_cell.angle_gamma   90.00
#
_symmetry.space_group_name_H-M   'P 1'
#
loop_
_entity.id
_entity.type
_entity.pdbx_description
1 polymer ?
#
loop_
_entity_poly.entity_id
_entity_poly.type
_entity_poly.pdbx_seq_one_letter_code
_entity_poly.pdbx_strand_id
1 'polypeptide(L)'
;MSSNTSAKNAPRPGRTIVILLVSIVALFAIAFVQGATAVKLGLDLRGGTSVTLQPRVAAGENGKVTSEAIDQAVSIIRQRVNSLGVAESEVSSQGSGVNRQIVISVPGDTGRRVVELVGQTAELRFRQVLVEGAANATSLTGDTATTTLPAGVTAEAAAKFASLDCSLATSRQAGGGDDANAQIVACDRAGANKYVLASAEVVGRDVSKAVAA
;
A
#
# COMPACT_ATOMS: atom_id res chain seq x y z
N MET A 1 68.24 48.81 7.17
CA MET A 1 67.08 49.64 6.78
C MET A 1 65.99 48.70 6.28
N SER A 2 64.92 48.51 7.04
CA SER A 2 63.65 47.99 6.54
C SER A 2 62.57 48.31 7.58
N SER A 3 61.91 49.44 7.39
CA SER A 3 60.74 49.85 8.17
C SER A 3 59.53 49.07 7.68
N ASN A 4 59.07 48.12 8.49
CA ASN A 4 57.81 47.42 8.26
C ASN A 4 56.69 48.24 8.92
N THR A 5 55.95 49.02 8.12
CA THR A 5 54.82 49.82 8.59
C THR A 5 53.65 48.90 8.93
N SER A 6 53.46 48.62 10.22
CA SER A 6 52.25 47.98 10.73
C SER A 6 51.11 48.99 10.74
N ALA A 7 50.25 48.92 9.71
CA ALA A 7 49.00 49.68 9.66
C ALA A 7 48.04 49.16 10.75
N LYS A 8 47.97 49.89 11.88
CA LYS A 8 46.96 49.64 12.92
C LYS A 8 45.58 50.05 12.38
N ASN A 9 44.91 49.13 11.69
CA ASN A 9 43.50 49.29 11.34
C ASN A 9 42.66 49.17 12.61
N ALA A 10 42.30 50.31 13.20
CA ALA A 10 41.28 50.35 14.25
C ALA A 10 39.95 49.84 13.66
N PRO A 11 39.33 48.79 14.21
CA PRO A 11 38.07 48.29 13.70
C PRO A 11 37.02 49.39 13.91
N ARG A 12 36.53 49.97 12.81
CA ARG A 12 35.40 50.91 12.85
C ARG A 12 34.14 50.07 13.04
N PRO A 13 33.55 49.98 14.26
CA PRO A 13 32.50 49.01 14.57
C PRO A 13 31.26 49.22 13.70
N GLY A 14 30.99 50.46 13.27
CA GLY A 14 29.90 50.76 12.34
C GLY A 14 30.10 50.12 10.95
N ARG A 15 31.33 50.07 10.42
CA ARG A 15 31.59 49.48 9.11
C ARG A 15 31.46 47.95 9.15
N THR A 16 31.87 47.32 10.24
CA THR A 16 31.71 45.87 10.44
C THR A 16 30.24 45.48 10.64
N ILE A 17 29.45 46.30 11.36
CA ILE A 17 28.00 46.07 11.53
C ILE A 17 27.26 46.21 10.20
N VAL A 18 27.61 47.22 9.39
CA VAL A 18 26.99 47.40 8.06
C VAL A 18 27.33 46.23 7.13
N ILE A 19 28.58 45.78 7.11
CA ILE A 19 28.97 44.61 6.31
C ILE A 19 28.21 43.34 6.76
N LEU A 20 28.05 43.15 8.07
CA LEU A 20 27.30 42.02 8.63
C LEU A 20 25.81 42.09 8.24
N LEU A 21 25.17 43.25 8.37
CA LEU A 21 23.77 43.44 7.95
C LEU A 21 23.58 43.19 6.46
N VAL A 22 24.47 43.72 5.61
CA VAL A 22 24.42 43.50 4.16
C VAL A 22 24.60 42.01 3.84
N SER A 23 25.50 41.31 4.53
CA SER A 23 25.71 39.88 4.33
C SER A 23 24.48 39.04 4.72
N ILE A 24 23.80 39.39 5.81
CA ILE A 24 22.56 38.72 6.24
C ILE A 24 21.46 38.94 5.20
N VAL A 25 21.25 40.18 4.75
CA VAL A 25 20.24 40.50 3.73
C VAL A 25 20.54 39.79 2.42
N ALA A 26 21.81 39.72 2.01
CA ALA A 26 22.23 39.00 0.81
C ALA A 26 21.93 37.48 0.93
N LEU A 27 22.24 36.87 2.07
CA LEU A 27 21.92 35.45 2.31
C LEU A 27 20.42 35.17 2.29
N PHE A 28 19.60 36.04 2.90
CA PHE A 28 18.15 35.93 2.87
C PHE A 28 17.58 36.09 1.45
N ALA A 29 18.09 37.04 0.67
CA ALA A 29 17.68 37.22 -0.72
C ALA A 29 18.02 35.99 -1.57
N ILE A 30 19.22 35.43 -1.40
CA ILE A 30 19.65 34.20 -2.10
C ILE A 30 18.76 33.01 -1.72
N ALA A 31 18.47 32.81 -0.43
CA ALA A 31 17.60 31.73 0.02
C ALA A 31 16.17 31.83 -0.55
N PHE A 32 15.64 33.05 -0.66
CA PHE A 32 14.33 33.30 -1.25
C PHE A 32 14.30 33.00 -2.76
N VAL A 33 15.35 33.39 -3.50
CA VAL A 33 15.50 33.09 -4.93
C VAL A 33 15.66 31.59 -5.19
N GLN A 34 16.33 30.86 -4.28
CA GLN A 34 16.52 29.40 -4.39
C GLN A 34 15.27 28.59 -4.00
N GLY A 35 14.14 29.22 -3.67
CA GLY A 35 12.90 28.51 -3.36
C GLY A 35 12.97 27.67 -2.08
N ALA A 36 13.90 27.96 -1.18
CA ALA A 36 14.04 27.29 0.12
C ALA A 36 12.97 27.76 1.13
N THR A 37 11.71 27.92 0.67
CA THR A 37 10.58 28.41 1.48
C THR A 37 9.95 27.31 2.35
N ALA A 38 10.32 26.05 2.14
CA ALA A 38 9.85 24.92 2.91
C ALA A 38 11.04 24.19 3.56
N VAL A 39 11.25 24.44 4.85
CA VAL A 39 12.13 23.58 5.67
C VAL A 39 11.43 22.23 5.81
N LYS A 40 12.12 21.14 5.45
CA LYS A 40 11.62 19.78 5.69
C LYS A 40 11.64 19.55 7.21
N LEU A 41 10.50 19.74 7.86
CA LEU A 41 10.32 19.40 9.27
C LEU A 41 10.43 17.88 9.41
N GLY A 42 11.31 17.42 10.29
CA GLY A 42 11.45 16.01 10.62
C GLY A 42 10.17 15.41 11.18
N LEU A 43 10.11 14.07 11.21
CA LEU A 43 8.97 13.29 11.69
C LEU A 43 8.48 13.73 13.09
N ASP A 44 9.40 14.14 13.96
CA ASP A 44 9.12 14.62 15.32
C ASP A 44 8.29 15.92 15.35
N LEU A 45 8.35 16.75 14.30
CA LEU A 45 7.63 18.02 14.21
C LEU A 45 6.38 17.98 13.30
N ARG A 46 6.19 16.91 12.51
CA ARG A 46 5.00 16.71 11.66
C ARG A 46 4.06 15.62 12.12
N GLY A 47 4.49 14.78 13.07
CA GLY A 47 3.74 13.61 13.49
C GLY A 47 3.67 12.54 12.39
N GLY A 48 3.50 11.29 12.80
CA GLY A 48 3.37 10.17 11.90
C GLY A 48 3.20 8.85 12.64
N THR A 49 2.97 7.77 11.89
CA THR A 49 2.85 6.43 12.44
C THR A 49 4.03 5.58 11.98
N SER A 50 4.70 4.94 12.94
CA SER A 50 5.72 3.93 12.68
C SER A 50 5.18 2.54 12.98
N VAL A 51 5.35 1.62 12.02
CA VAL A 51 4.90 0.23 12.13
C VAL A 51 6.09 -0.67 11.92
N THR A 52 6.30 -1.58 12.86
CA THR A 52 7.36 -2.58 12.81
C THR A 52 6.74 -3.95 12.57
N LEU A 53 6.98 -4.51 11.39
CA LEU A 53 6.51 -5.84 11.01
C LEU A 53 7.60 -6.87 11.26
N GLN A 54 7.21 -7.95 11.93
CA GLN A 54 8.08 -9.09 12.18
C GLN A 54 7.71 -10.22 11.23
N PRO A 55 8.68 -10.81 10.50
CA PRO A 55 8.42 -11.98 9.69
C PRO A 55 8.00 -13.13 10.60
N ARG A 56 6.90 -13.78 10.24
CA ARG A 56 6.45 -15.02 10.88
C ARG A 56 6.31 -16.08 9.80
N VAL A 57 6.82 -17.27 10.09
CA VAL A 57 6.53 -18.47 9.31
C VAL A 57 5.12 -18.93 9.70
N ALA A 58 4.28 -19.31 8.73
CA ALA A 58 2.94 -19.78 9.04
C ALA A 58 3.01 -21.08 9.85
N ALA A 59 2.07 -21.28 10.78
CA ALA A 59 2.01 -22.49 11.58
C ALA A 59 1.88 -23.72 10.67
N GLY A 60 2.82 -24.65 10.75
CA GLY A 60 2.87 -25.86 9.91
C GLY A 60 3.78 -25.77 8.68
N GLU A 61 4.40 -24.63 8.39
CA GLU A 61 5.38 -24.50 7.30
C GLU A 61 6.83 -24.57 7.80
N ASN A 62 7.63 -25.42 7.14
CA ASN A 62 9.10 -25.42 7.29
C ASN A 62 9.73 -24.38 6.35
N GLY A 63 9.30 -23.13 6.45
CA GLY A 63 9.88 -22.01 5.71
C GLY A 63 11.13 -21.47 6.42
N LYS A 64 12.19 -21.14 5.67
CA LYS A 64 13.28 -20.31 6.19
C LYS A 64 13.01 -18.85 5.83
N VAL A 65 13.13 -17.95 6.80
CA VAL A 65 13.10 -16.50 6.51
C VAL A 65 14.42 -16.15 5.81
N THR A 66 14.39 -16.04 4.48
CA THR A 66 15.59 -15.68 3.69
C THR A 66 15.73 -14.17 3.51
N SER A 67 16.90 -13.70 3.11
CA SER A 67 17.12 -12.31 2.75
C SER A 67 16.21 -11.84 1.63
N GLU A 68 16.09 -12.67 0.61
CA GLU A 68 15.39 -12.39 -0.64
C GLU A 68 13.88 -12.28 -0.40
N ALA A 69 13.31 -13.13 0.46
CA ALA A 69 11.90 -13.08 0.83
C ALA A 69 11.54 -11.76 1.55
N ILE A 70 12.43 -11.27 2.41
CA ILE A 70 12.25 -9.97 3.09
C ILE A 70 12.40 -8.82 2.10
N ASP A 71 13.36 -8.88 1.18
CA ASP A 71 13.57 -7.83 0.17
C ASP A 71 12.38 -7.76 -0.80
N GLN A 72 11.83 -8.91 -1.18
CA GLN A 72 10.59 -9.00 -1.95
C GLN A 72 9.40 -8.42 -1.18
N ALA A 73 9.27 -8.75 0.11
CA ALA A 73 8.23 -8.17 0.96
C ALA A 73 8.37 -6.64 1.07
N VAL A 74 9.59 -6.11 1.24
CA VAL A 74 9.87 -4.67 1.24
C VAL A 74 9.44 -4.02 -0.08
N SER A 75 9.72 -4.65 -1.22
CA SER A 75 9.31 -4.16 -2.54
C SER A 75 7.78 -4.09 -2.68
N ILE A 76 7.07 -5.16 -2.28
CA ILE A 76 5.60 -5.22 -2.32
C ILE A 76 4.99 -4.14 -1.40
N ILE A 77 5.51 -4.01 -0.18
CA ILE A 77 5.01 -3.03 0.80
C ILE A 77 5.25 -1.62 0.28
N ARG A 78 6.43 -1.32 -0.29
CA ARG A 78 6.73 -0.03 -0.90
C ARG A 78 5.74 0.31 -2.01
N GLN A 79 5.44 -0.64 -2.90
CA GLN A 79 4.45 -0.43 -3.96
C GLN A 79 3.06 -0.14 -3.40
N ARG A 80 2.63 -0.84 -2.34
CA ARG A 80 1.35 -0.57 -1.67
C ARG A 80 1.30 0.82 -1.05
N VAL A 81 2.34 1.24 -0.34
CA VAL A 81 2.35 2.56 0.30
C VAL A 81 2.39 3.67 -0.76
N ASN A 82 3.17 3.51 -1.84
CA ASN A 82 3.16 4.43 -2.98
C ASN A 82 1.78 4.54 -3.65
N SER A 83 1.04 3.43 -3.74
CA SER A 83 -0.31 3.44 -4.32
C SER A 83 -1.33 4.25 -3.52
N LEU A 84 -1.04 4.50 -2.23
CA LEU A 84 -1.89 5.34 -1.36
C LEU A 84 -1.63 6.83 -1.52
N GLY A 85 -0.68 7.23 -2.39
CA GLY A 85 -0.39 8.63 -2.65
C GLY A 85 0.29 9.35 -1.48
N VAL A 86 0.87 8.62 -0.53
CA VAL A 86 1.61 9.18 0.60
C VAL A 86 2.96 9.67 0.09
N ALA A 87 3.13 10.99 0.04
CA ALA A 87 4.43 11.59 -0.23
C ALA A 87 5.39 11.28 0.94
N GLU A 88 6.61 10.83 0.64
CA GLU A 88 7.72 10.64 1.59
C GLU A 88 7.57 9.46 2.59
N SER A 89 6.85 8.38 2.26
CA SER A 89 6.90 7.17 3.09
C SER A 89 8.26 6.46 3.01
N GLU A 90 8.84 6.10 4.15
CA GLU A 90 10.10 5.35 4.21
C GLU A 90 9.84 3.89 4.62
N VAL A 91 10.32 2.94 3.81
CA VAL A 91 10.29 1.51 4.10
C VAL A 91 11.72 1.00 4.16
N SER A 92 12.15 0.60 5.35
CA SER A 92 13.49 0.10 5.61
C SER A 92 13.45 -1.22 6.36
N SER A 93 14.35 -2.14 6.02
CA SER A 93 14.55 -3.36 6.78
C SER A 93 15.61 -3.12 7.85
N GLN A 94 15.28 -3.35 9.12
CA GLN A 94 16.18 -3.18 10.26
C GLN A 94 16.57 -4.54 10.85
N GLY A 95 17.84 -4.71 11.22
CA GLY A 95 18.39 -5.95 11.75
C GLY A 95 19.04 -6.85 10.70
N SER A 96 19.38 -8.09 11.07
CA SER A 96 20.10 -9.03 10.22
C SER A 96 19.57 -10.47 10.35
N GLY A 97 19.74 -11.27 9.30
CA GLY A 97 19.32 -12.68 9.28
C GLY A 97 17.80 -12.88 9.27
N VAL A 98 17.34 -13.88 10.02
CA VAL A 98 15.93 -14.32 10.13
C VAL A 98 15.05 -13.41 10.99
N ASN A 99 15.66 -12.54 11.81
CA ASN A 99 14.96 -11.63 12.73
C ASN A 99 14.83 -10.21 12.16
N ARG A 100 15.05 -10.04 10.86
CA ARG A 100 15.00 -8.72 10.20
C ARG A 100 13.57 -8.20 10.22
N GLN A 101 13.39 -7.00 10.74
CA GLN A 101 12.10 -6.36 10.89
C GLN A 101 11.91 -5.36 9.76
N ILE A 102 10.69 -5.23 9.25
CA ILE A 102 10.36 -4.21 8.24
C ILE A 102 9.75 -3.04 9.00
N VAL A 103 10.46 -1.91 9.01
CA VAL A 103 10.00 -0.68 9.65
C VAL A 103 9.48 0.26 8.57
N ILE A 104 8.22 0.65 8.74
CA ILE A 104 7.52 1.53 7.83
C ILE A 104 7.18 2.81 8.58
N SER A 105 7.65 3.93 8.06
CA SER A 105 7.37 5.25 8.62
C SER A 105 6.50 6.02 7.63
N VAL A 106 5.31 6.40 8.08
CA VAL A 106 4.35 7.19 7.28
C VAL A 106 4.08 8.52 7.97
N PRO A 107 4.33 9.66 7.31
CA PRO A 107 3.97 10.97 7.84
C PRO A 107 2.45 11.19 7.82
N GLY A 108 1.93 11.91 8.82
CA GLY A 108 0.52 12.33 8.87
C GLY A 108 -0.45 11.33 9.51
N ASP A 109 -1.74 11.55 9.29
CA ASP A 109 -2.90 10.87 9.91
C ASP A 109 -3.37 9.60 9.18
N THR A 110 -2.84 9.34 7.98
CA THR A 110 -3.16 8.16 7.16
C THR A 110 -2.59 6.85 7.71
N GLY A 111 -1.76 6.91 8.77
CA GLY A 111 -1.05 5.78 9.34
C GLY A 111 -1.94 4.57 9.66
N ARG A 112 -3.14 4.78 10.22
CA ARG A 112 -4.08 3.70 10.55
C ARG A 112 -4.56 2.92 9.32
N ARG A 113 -4.86 3.63 8.23
CA ARG A 113 -5.32 3.02 6.97
C ARG A 113 -4.18 2.25 6.29
N VAL A 114 -2.96 2.77 6.40
CA VAL A 114 -1.75 2.08 5.92
C VAL A 114 -1.53 0.78 6.70
N VAL A 115 -1.70 0.78 8.02
CA VAL A 115 -1.53 -0.44 8.83
C VAL A 115 -2.50 -1.55 8.38
N GLU A 116 -3.77 -1.22 8.17
CA GLU A 116 -4.78 -2.19 7.72
C GLU A 116 -4.41 -2.81 6.37
N LEU A 117 -3.97 -1.98 5.41
CA LEU A 117 -3.65 -2.43 4.05
C LEU A 117 -2.31 -3.17 3.95
N VAL A 118 -1.33 -2.79 4.76
CA VAL A 118 -0.03 -3.46 4.80
C VAL A 118 -0.11 -4.75 5.61
N GLY A 119 -0.93 -4.78 6.68
CA GLY A 119 -1.16 -5.96 7.50
C GLY A 119 -2.04 -7.03 6.83
N GLN A 120 -2.81 -6.67 5.80
CA GLN A 120 -3.63 -7.62 5.07
C GLN A 120 -2.77 -8.43 4.06
N THR A 121 -2.64 -9.73 4.30
CA THR A 121 -2.06 -10.67 3.34
C THR A 121 -2.97 -10.71 2.11
N ALA A 122 -2.44 -10.36 0.94
CA ALA A 122 -3.18 -10.49 -0.31
C ALA A 122 -2.90 -11.89 -0.85
N GLU A 123 -3.73 -12.86 -0.48
CA GLU A 123 -3.70 -14.19 -1.07
C GLU A 123 -4.51 -14.17 -2.36
N LEU A 124 -3.86 -14.45 -3.48
CA LEU A 124 -4.53 -14.59 -4.76
C LEU A 124 -5.13 -16.00 -4.85
N ARG A 125 -6.36 -16.14 -5.37
CA ARG A 125 -7.01 -17.44 -5.56
C ARG A 125 -7.59 -17.51 -6.96
N PHE A 126 -7.33 -18.61 -7.66
CA PHE A 126 -7.94 -18.90 -8.95
C PHE A 126 -9.14 -19.83 -8.73
N ARG A 127 -10.28 -19.44 -9.27
CA ARG A 127 -11.56 -20.14 -9.16
C ARG A 127 -12.17 -20.30 -10.54
N GLN A 128 -12.78 -21.45 -10.81
CA GLN A 128 -13.55 -21.64 -12.02
C GLN A 128 -14.85 -20.84 -11.96
N VAL A 129 -15.24 -20.25 -13.10
CA VAL A 129 -16.56 -19.64 -13.27
C VAL A 129 -17.56 -20.75 -13.59
N LEU A 130 -18.54 -20.94 -12.71
CA LEU A 130 -19.61 -21.93 -12.90
C LEU A 130 -20.80 -21.34 -13.66
N VAL A 131 -21.12 -20.08 -13.37
CA VAL A 131 -22.24 -19.36 -13.97
C VAL A 131 -21.84 -17.90 -14.19
N GLU A 132 -22.26 -17.35 -15.32
CA GLU A 132 -22.25 -15.92 -15.63
C GLU A 132 -23.68 -15.48 -15.95
N GLY A 133 -24.08 -14.31 -15.42
CA GLY A 133 -25.35 -13.70 -15.72
C GLY A 133 -25.30 -12.17 -15.63
N ALA A 134 -26.41 -11.52 -15.99
CA ALA A 134 -26.53 -10.07 -15.91
C ALA A 134 -26.44 -9.57 -14.45
N ALA A 135 -26.02 -8.31 -14.28
CA ALA A 135 -25.81 -7.68 -12.97
C ALA A 135 -26.96 -7.87 -11.96
N ASN A 136 -28.20 -7.83 -12.44
CA ASN A 136 -29.43 -7.93 -11.65
C ASN A 136 -30.20 -9.24 -11.87
N ALA A 137 -29.58 -10.27 -12.46
CA ALA A 137 -30.23 -11.54 -12.73
C ALA A 137 -30.62 -12.24 -11.42
N THR A 138 -31.90 -12.58 -11.24
CA THR A 138 -32.39 -13.26 -10.02
C THR A 138 -32.42 -14.78 -10.15
N SER A 139 -32.21 -15.32 -11.36
CA SER A 139 -32.14 -16.75 -11.63
C SER A 139 -30.81 -17.14 -12.29
N LEU A 140 -30.33 -18.34 -11.98
CA LEU A 140 -29.12 -18.92 -12.58
C LEU A 140 -29.37 -19.52 -13.98
N THR A 141 -30.63 -19.83 -14.27
CA THR A 141 -31.10 -20.35 -15.55
C THR A 141 -32.19 -19.43 -16.08
N GLY A 142 -32.23 -19.22 -17.40
CA GLY A 142 -33.30 -18.47 -18.07
C GLY A 142 -34.66 -19.21 -18.05
N ASP A 143 -34.70 -20.43 -17.53
CA ASP A 143 -35.90 -21.25 -17.44
C ASP A 143 -36.36 -21.35 -15.98
N THR A 144 -37.57 -20.84 -15.73
CA THR A 144 -38.18 -20.73 -14.38
C THR A 144 -38.81 -22.04 -13.92
N ALA A 145 -38.76 -23.10 -14.74
CA ALA A 145 -39.50 -24.34 -14.55
C ALA A 145 -38.69 -25.52 -13.97
N THR A 146 -37.37 -25.41 -13.86
CA THR A 146 -36.51 -26.54 -13.44
C THR A 146 -35.80 -26.23 -12.13
N THR A 147 -36.19 -26.93 -11.06
CA THR A 147 -35.54 -26.95 -9.73
C THR A 147 -34.11 -27.53 -9.76
N THR A 148 -33.56 -27.81 -10.94
CA THR A 148 -32.21 -28.35 -11.11
C THR A 148 -31.21 -27.20 -11.18
N LEU A 149 -30.41 -27.06 -10.13
CA LEU A 149 -29.28 -26.14 -10.13
C LEU A 149 -28.29 -26.51 -11.26
N PRO A 150 -27.61 -25.50 -11.86
CA PRO A 150 -26.50 -25.76 -12.76
C PRO A 150 -25.46 -26.67 -12.11
N ALA A 151 -24.80 -27.50 -12.94
CA ALA A 151 -23.83 -28.48 -12.46
C ALA A 151 -22.78 -27.83 -11.55
N GLY A 152 -22.66 -28.37 -10.33
CA GLY A 152 -21.68 -27.92 -9.35
C GLY A 152 -22.11 -26.71 -8.51
N VAL A 153 -23.23 -26.02 -8.76
CA VAL A 153 -23.66 -24.86 -7.94
C VAL A 153 -24.42 -25.31 -6.69
N THR A 154 -24.06 -24.77 -5.51
CA THR A 154 -24.80 -25.06 -4.27
C THR A 154 -26.04 -24.18 -4.11
N ALA A 155 -27.00 -24.63 -3.31
CA ALA A 155 -28.22 -23.88 -3.04
C ALA A 155 -27.94 -22.52 -2.37
N GLU A 156 -26.91 -22.45 -1.52
CA GLU A 156 -26.47 -21.21 -0.87
C GLU A 156 -25.89 -20.21 -1.87
N ALA A 157 -25.09 -20.70 -2.83
CA ALA A 157 -24.55 -19.88 -3.90
C ALA A 157 -25.67 -19.35 -4.80
N ALA A 158 -26.68 -20.17 -5.11
CA ALA A 158 -27.85 -19.74 -5.85
C ALA A 158 -28.66 -18.65 -5.13
N ALA A 159 -28.89 -18.79 -3.82
CA ALA A 159 -29.58 -17.78 -3.02
C ALA A 159 -28.81 -16.46 -2.94
N LYS A 160 -27.48 -16.53 -2.78
CA LYS A 160 -26.60 -15.34 -2.84
C LYS A 160 -26.62 -14.70 -4.22
N PHE A 161 -26.64 -15.49 -5.28
CA PHE A 161 -26.74 -14.97 -6.65
C PHE A 161 -28.05 -14.24 -6.85
N ALA A 162 -29.18 -14.81 -6.42
CA ALA A 162 -30.48 -14.18 -6.56
C ALA A 162 -30.62 -12.86 -5.78
N SER A 163 -29.94 -12.74 -4.64
CA SER A 163 -30.02 -11.56 -3.77
C SER A 163 -28.99 -10.46 -4.06
N LEU A 164 -27.86 -10.80 -4.70
CA LEU A 164 -26.80 -9.84 -5.01
C LEU A 164 -27.13 -9.05 -6.28
N ASP A 165 -27.27 -7.73 -6.16
CA ASP A 165 -27.41 -6.83 -7.30
C ASP A 165 -26.08 -6.08 -7.55
N CYS A 166 -25.43 -6.39 -8.67
CA CYS A 166 -24.14 -5.83 -9.05
C CYS A 166 -24.23 -4.43 -9.67
N SER A 167 -25.43 -3.92 -9.95
CA SER A 167 -25.63 -2.53 -10.39
C SER A 167 -25.37 -1.53 -9.25
N LEU A 168 -25.54 -1.97 -8.00
CA LEU A 168 -25.33 -1.16 -6.81
C LEU A 168 -23.84 -1.04 -6.49
N ALA A 169 -23.36 0.20 -6.28
CA ALA A 169 -21.96 0.46 -5.93
C ALA A 169 -21.55 -0.18 -4.58
N THR A 170 -22.48 -0.24 -3.63
CA THR A 170 -22.27 -0.87 -2.31
C THR A 170 -22.03 -2.38 -2.42
N SER A 171 -22.74 -3.07 -3.31
CA SER A 171 -22.56 -4.51 -3.55
C SER A 171 -21.18 -4.84 -4.14
N ARG A 172 -20.61 -3.93 -4.95
CA ARG A 172 -19.28 -4.09 -5.56
C ARG A 172 -18.12 -3.84 -4.60
N GLN A 173 -18.39 -3.23 -3.44
CA GLN A 173 -17.38 -2.87 -2.45
C GLN A 173 -17.23 -3.94 -1.34
N ALA A 174 -18.16 -4.88 -1.25
CA ALA A 174 -18.19 -5.93 -0.22
C ALA A 174 -17.25 -7.10 -0.55
N GLY A 175 -15.93 -6.84 -0.48
CA GLY A 175 -14.89 -7.88 -0.62
C GLY A 175 -14.54 -8.61 0.69
N GLY A 176 -15.48 -8.75 1.62
CA GLY A 176 -15.23 -9.30 2.96
C GLY A 176 -15.68 -10.75 3.12
N GLY A 177 -14.76 -11.64 3.50
CA GLY A 177 -15.09 -13.01 3.91
C GLY A 177 -14.96 -14.08 2.82
N ASP A 178 -13.85 -14.06 2.07
CA ASP A 178 -13.54 -15.09 1.08
C ASP A 178 -12.93 -16.35 1.73
N ASP A 179 -13.70 -17.43 1.78
CA ASP A 179 -13.25 -18.78 2.16
C ASP A 179 -12.83 -19.57 0.91
N ALA A 180 -11.59 -20.07 0.91
CA ALA A 180 -11.02 -20.86 -0.19
C ALA A 180 -11.87 -22.09 -0.54
N ASN A 181 -12.53 -22.71 0.45
CA ASN A 181 -13.28 -23.95 0.25
C ASN A 181 -14.76 -23.72 -0.10
N ALA A 182 -15.23 -22.49 -0.03
CA ALA A 182 -16.63 -22.16 -0.32
C ALA A 182 -16.78 -21.59 -1.73
N GLN A 183 -17.99 -21.76 -2.29
CA GLN A 183 -18.41 -21.00 -3.46
C GLN A 183 -18.68 -19.55 -3.11
N ILE A 184 -18.35 -18.67 -4.03
CA ILE A 184 -18.54 -17.23 -3.87
C ILE A 184 -19.31 -16.67 -5.05
N VAL A 185 -20.21 -15.74 -4.76
CA VAL A 185 -20.90 -14.95 -5.76
C VAL A 185 -20.24 -13.59 -5.80
N ALA A 186 -19.79 -13.18 -6.98
CA ALA A 186 -19.03 -11.96 -7.15
C ALA A 186 -19.54 -11.13 -8.33
N CYS A 187 -19.37 -9.82 -8.23
CA CYS A 187 -19.61 -8.88 -9.32
C CYS A 187 -18.33 -8.67 -10.13
N ASP A 188 -18.48 -8.40 -11.42
CA ASP A 188 -17.39 -7.83 -12.20
C ASP A 188 -17.03 -6.41 -11.71
N ARG A 189 -15.87 -5.92 -12.14
CA ARG A 189 -15.41 -4.57 -11.75
C ARG A 189 -16.32 -3.45 -12.30
N ALA A 190 -16.91 -3.64 -13.48
CA ALA A 190 -17.76 -2.63 -14.09
C ALA A 190 -19.21 -2.68 -13.57
N GLY A 191 -19.61 -3.74 -12.86
CA GLY A 191 -20.98 -4.02 -12.43
C GLY A 191 -21.92 -4.40 -13.58
N ALA A 192 -21.39 -4.86 -14.71
CA ALA A 192 -22.18 -5.35 -15.83
C ALA A 192 -22.64 -6.82 -15.62
N ASN A 193 -21.78 -7.63 -14.99
CA ASN A 193 -21.94 -9.07 -14.91
C ASN A 193 -21.81 -9.57 -13.47
N LYS A 194 -22.49 -10.69 -13.22
CA LYS A 194 -22.48 -11.41 -11.96
C LYS A 194 -22.05 -12.86 -12.19
N TYR A 195 -21.23 -13.37 -11.28
CA TYR A 195 -20.62 -14.68 -11.39
C TYR A 195 -20.91 -15.55 -10.17
N VAL A 196 -21.07 -16.85 -10.41
CA VAL A 196 -20.89 -17.88 -9.39
C VAL A 196 -19.53 -18.54 -9.62
N LEU A 197 -18.66 -18.47 -8.62
CA LEU A 197 -17.33 -19.03 -8.66
C LEU A 197 -17.25 -20.27 -7.77
N ALA A 198 -16.55 -21.29 -8.26
CA ALA A 198 -16.25 -22.51 -7.50
C ALA A 198 -15.34 -22.23 -6.30
N SER A 199 -15.07 -23.26 -5.50
CA SER A 199 -13.96 -23.25 -4.53
C SER A 199 -12.63 -22.94 -5.25
N ALA A 200 -11.66 -22.41 -4.52
CA ALA A 200 -10.33 -22.11 -5.05
C ALA A 200 -9.63 -23.41 -5.43
N GLU A 201 -9.26 -23.54 -6.70
CA GLU A 201 -8.52 -24.70 -7.21
C GLU A 201 -7.01 -24.47 -7.08
N VAL A 202 -6.57 -23.23 -7.33
CA VAL A 202 -5.17 -22.83 -7.16
C VAL A 202 -5.10 -21.66 -6.21
N VAL A 203 -4.33 -21.83 -5.13
CA VAL A 203 -4.01 -20.75 -4.20
C VAL A 203 -2.67 -20.14 -4.61
N GLY A 204 -2.54 -18.83 -4.50
CA GLY A 204 -1.35 -18.08 -4.94
C GLY A 204 -0.05 -18.51 -4.24
N ARG A 205 -0.16 -19.21 -3.11
CA ARG A 205 0.97 -19.84 -2.41
C ARG A 205 1.56 -21.03 -3.17
N ASP A 206 0.75 -21.68 -4.01
CA ASP A 206 1.16 -22.79 -4.87
C ASP A 206 1.77 -22.27 -6.18
N VAL A 207 1.73 -20.96 -6.43
CA VAL A 207 2.25 -20.31 -7.65
C VAL A 207 3.67 -19.81 -7.41
N SER A 208 4.65 -20.48 -8.00
CA SER A 208 6.07 -20.14 -7.85
C SER A 208 6.55 -18.99 -8.76
N LYS A 209 5.89 -18.78 -9.91
CA LYS A 209 6.18 -17.71 -10.87
C LYS A 209 4.91 -17.27 -11.61
N ALA A 210 4.75 -15.98 -11.81
CA ALA A 210 3.71 -15.40 -12.68
C ALA A 210 4.33 -14.27 -13.51
N VAL A 211 4.03 -14.24 -14.80
CA VAL A 211 4.46 -13.18 -15.73
C VAL A 211 3.21 -12.57 -16.33
N ALA A 212 3.06 -11.25 -16.20
CA ALA A 212 2.03 -10.52 -16.93
C ALA A 212 2.50 -10.32 -18.37
N ALA A 213 1.66 -10.68 -19.34
CA ALA A 213 1.86 -10.38 -20.75
C ALA A 213 1.43 -8.94 -21.06
#